data_AF-A0A970V1Y0-F1
#
_entry.id   AF-A0A970V1Y0-F1
#
_cell.length_a   1.000
_cell.length_b   1.000
_cell.length_c   1.000
_cell.angle_alpha   90.00
_cell.angle_beta   90.00
_cell.angle_gamma   90.00
#
_symmetry.space_group_name_H-M   'P 1'
#
loop_
_entity.id
_entity.type
_entity.pdbx_description
1 polymer ?
#
loop_
_entity_poly.entity_id
_entity_poly.type
_entity_poly.pdbx_seq_one_letter_code
_entity_poly.pdbx_strand_id
1 'polypeptide(L)'
;MADLNLVALTGVATRDATLREKSSGQVKAEFSFEVERPFVRQTGEPVSDLFLVDVWQDLGKWTADSIREGQRLFIVGTLNKESYSTRGGREHMTIVKAKYIRKLDGNLLDGRMDLEVLKEDNWPAEFLHEAVEILSGALSEESVV
;
A
#
# COMPACT_ATOMS: atom_id res chain seq x y z
N MET A 1 -12.68 11.53 -20.77
CA MET A 1 -12.80 10.17 -20.20
C MET A 1 -11.71 10.03 -19.14
N ALA A 2 -11.95 9.34 -18.03
CA ALA A 2 -10.94 9.12 -17.00
C ALA A 2 -10.37 7.69 -17.14
N ASP A 3 -9.06 7.55 -16.99
CA ASP A 3 -8.38 6.25 -16.99
C ASP A 3 -8.47 5.59 -15.61
N LEU A 4 -8.30 4.27 -15.56
CA LEU A 4 -8.22 3.53 -14.30
C LEU A 4 -6.82 3.66 -13.69
N ASN A 5 -6.76 4.20 -12.47
CA ASN A 5 -5.58 4.16 -11.61
C ASN A 5 -5.99 3.49 -10.30
N LEU A 6 -5.61 2.24 -10.14
CA LEU A 6 -5.89 1.43 -8.97
C LEU A 6 -4.60 0.74 -8.55
N VAL A 7 -4.28 0.83 -7.27
CA VAL A 7 -3.20 0.05 -6.65
C VAL A 7 -3.75 -0.67 -5.44
N ALA A 8 -3.41 -1.95 -5.31
CA ALA A 8 -3.72 -2.80 -4.17
C ALA A 8 -2.41 -3.37 -3.65
N LEU A 9 -2.08 -3.11 -2.38
CA LEU A 9 -0.83 -3.53 -1.75
C LEU A 9 -1.10 -4.20 -0.42
N THR A 10 -0.34 -5.27 -0.14
CA THR A 10 -0.20 -5.81 1.22
C THR A 10 1.25 -5.69 1.66
N GLY A 11 1.49 -5.51 2.95
CA GLY A 11 2.81 -5.13 3.44
C GLY A 11 2.77 -4.65 4.88
N VAL A 12 3.86 -4.06 5.34
CA VAL A 12 4.05 -3.66 6.74
C VAL A 12 4.36 -2.17 6.85
N ALA A 13 3.71 -1.47 7.79
CA ALA A 13 4.08 -0.10 8.12
C ALA A 13 5.47 -0.10 8.78
N THR A 14 6.43 0.63 8.21
CA THR A 14 7.81 0.70 8.74
C THR A 14 7.99 1.79 9.77
N ARG A 15 6.97 2.62 9.99
CA ARG A 15 6.89 3.68 11.00
C ARG A 15 5.45 3.91 11.41
N ASP A 16 5.26 4.51 12.58
CA ASP A 16 3.97 5.02 13.03
C ASP A 16 3.39 6.05 12.05
N ALA A 17 2.07 6.01 11.88
CA ALA A 17 1.37 7.01 11.07
C ALA A 17 1.33 8.37 11.77
N THR A 18 1.73 9.41 11.05
CA THR A 18 1.79 10.77 11.59
C THR A 18 0.70 11.64 10.97
N LEU A 19 -0.11 12.28 11.81
CA LEU A 19 -1.12 13.24 11.37
C LEU A 19 -0.47 14.59 11.04
N ARG A 20 -0.87 15.18 9.91
CA ARG A 20 -0.49 16.52 9.48
C ARG A 20 -1.73 17.31 9.05
N GLU A 21 -1.82 18.52 9.56
CA GLU A 21 -2.80 19.50 9.10
C GLU A 21 -2.16 20.39 8.03
N LYS A 22 -2.87 20.58 6.92
CA LYS A 22 -2.47 21.55 5.88
C LYS A 22 -3.05 22.92 6.21
N SER A 23 -2.40 23.96 5.70
CA SER A 23 -2.89 25.35 5.82
C SER A 23 -4.30 25.58 5.25
N SER A 24 -4.77 24.69 4.37
CA SER A 24 -6.14 24.68 3.83
C SER A 24 -7.19 24.11 4.80
N GLY A 25 -6.79 23.68 6.01
CA GLY A 25 -7.65 22.99 6.97
C GLY A 25 -7.87 21.50 6.67
N GLN A 26 -7.30 20.97 5.58
CA GLN A 26 -7.36 19.55 5.28
C GLN A 26 -6.35 18.78 6.13
N VAL A 27 -6.76 17.60 6.60
CA VAL A 27 -5.91 16.72 7.40
C VAL A 27 -5.49 15.52 6.56
N LYS A 28 -4.22 15.10 6.72
CA LYS A 28 -3.72 13.84 6.19
C LYS A 28 -2.88 13.10 7.22
N ALA A 29 -2.90 11.78 7.19
CA ALA A 29 -1.86 10.95 7.80
C ALA A 29 -0.88 10.49 6.75
N GLU A 30 0.38 10.31 7.17
CA GLU A 30 1.43 9.77 6.32
C GLU A 30 2.25 8.72 7.08
N PHE A 31 2.67 7.68 6.35
CA PHE A 31 3.59 6.65 6.85
C PHE A 31 4.36 6.01 5.69
N SER A 32 5.42 5.29 6.04
CA SER A 32 6.19 4.47 5.10
C SER A 32 5.70 3.03 5.15
N PHE A 33 5.58 2.39 3.99
CA PHE A 33 4.99 1.06 3.85
C PHE A 33 5.91 0.16 3.03
N GLU A 34 6.33 -0.95 3.61
CA GLU A 34 7.20 -1.92 2.99
C GLU A 34 6.39 -3.07 2.40
N VAL A 35 6.67 -3.38 1.13
CA VAL A 35 6.08 -4.50 0.39
C VAL A 35 7.20 -5.45 -0.01
N GLU A 36 7.16 -6.66 0.53
CA GLU A 36 8.15 -7.70 0.21
C GLU A 36 7.98 -8.19 -1.22
N ARG A 37 9.10 -8.43 -1.91
CA ARG A 37 9.12 -9.03 -3.24
C ARG A 37 9.13 -10.55 -3.12
N PRO A 38 8.61 -11.28 -4.13
CA PRO A 38 8.56 -12.74 -4.10
C PRO A 38 9.94 -13.41 -4.30
N PHE A 39 11.06 -12.68 -4.18
CA PHE A 39 12.41 -13.21 -4.40
C PHE A 39 13.45 -12.56 -3.48
N VAL A 40 14.59 -13.25 -3.33
CA VAL A 40 15.73 -12.82 -2.53
C VAL A 40 16.91 -12.41 -3.43
N ARG A 41 17.85 -11.64 -2.88
CA ARG A 41 19.12 -11.34 -3.54
C ARG A 41 19.99 -12.59 -3.67
N GLN A 42 21.04 -12.50 -4.48
CA GLN A 42 22.09 -13.54 -4.55
C GLN A 42 22.75 -13.80 -3.17
N THR A 43 22.74 -12.82 -2.28
CA THR A 43 23.23 -12.95 -0.89
C THR A 43 22.29 -13.74 0.02
N GLY A 44 21.07 -14.05 -0.44
CA GLY A 44 20.02 -14.66 0.36
C GLY A 44 19.14 -13.68 1.14
N GLU A 45 19.42 -12.37 1.06
CA GLU A 45 18.61 -11.35 1.75
C GLU A 45 17.29 -11.09 1.02
N PRO A 46 16.15 -10.98 1.73
CA PRO A 46 14.89 -10.50 1.16
C PRO A 46 15.04 -9.12 0.53
N VAL A 47 14.25 -8.87 -0.52
CA VAL A 47 14.13 -7.55 -1.13
C VAL A 47 12.72 -7.03 -0.94
N SER A 48 12.61 -5.74 -0.64
CA SER A 48 11.34 -5.06 -0.49
C SER A 48 11.33 -3.75 -1.26
N ASP A 49 10.13 -3.27 -1.57
CA ASP A 49 9.87 -1.93 -2.04
C ASP A 49 9.30 -1.07 -0.91
N LEU A 50 9.81 0.14 -0.76
CA LEU A 50 9.33 1.12 0.19
C LEU A 50 8.45 2.14 -0.51
N PHE A 51 7.18 2.20 -0.10
CA PHE A 51 6.21 3.18 -0.58
C PHE A 51 5.94 4.24 0.48
N LEU A 52 5.68 5.47 0.05
CA LEU A 52 5.08 6.50 0.89
C LEU A 52 3.57 6.46 0.72
N VAL A 53 2.86 6.45 1.83
CA VAL A 53 1.40 6.39 1.86
C VAL A 53 0.85 7.68 2.46
N ASP A 54 -0.07 8.31 1.73
CA ASP A 54 -0.84 9.47 2.18
C ASP A 54 -2.31 9.07 2.31
N VAL A 55 -2.92 9.39 3.44
CA VAL A 55 -4.30 9.05 3.77
C VAL A 55 -5.03 10.31 4.23
N TRP A 56 -6.19 10.61 3.66
CA TRP A 56 -6.80 11.94 3.82
C TRP A 56 -8.07 11.92 4.66
N GLN A 57 -8.38 13.07 5.24
CA GLN A 57 -9.62 13.34 5.96
C GLN A 57 -9.83 12.33 7.11
N ASP A 58 -11.05 11.83 7.30
CA ASP A 58 -11.39 10.99 8.45
C ASP A 58 -10.64 9.65 8.45
N LEU A 59 -10.40 9.05 7.29
CA LEU A 59 -9.53 7.88 7.19
C LEU A 59 -8.09 8.22 7.61
N GLY A 60 -7.62 9.43 7.29
CA GLY A 60 -6.33 9.95 7.77
C GLY A 60 -6.27 10.04 9.29
N LYS A 61 -7.30 10.61 9.94
CA LYS A 61 -7.38 10.68 11.42
C LYS A 61 -7.32 9.29 12.04
N TRP A 62 -8.19 8.38 11.57
CA TRP A 62 -8.19 6.98 12.04
C TRP A 62 -6.83 6.31 11.83
N THR A 63 -6.18 6.57 10.70
CA THR A 63 -4.87 5.98 10.37
C THR A 63 -3.82 6.42 11.37
N ALA A 64 -3.72 7.71 11.67
CA ALA A 64 -2.77 8.22 12.66
C ALA A 64 -3.04 7.63 14.05
N ASP A 65 -4.32 7.48 14.43
CA ASP A 65 -4.69 6.93 15.73
C ASP A 65 -4.43 5.42 15.83
N SER A 66 -4.54 4.68 14.72
CA SER A 66 -4.62 3.22 14.73
C SER A 66 -3.39 2.49 14.20
N ILE A 67 -2.63 3.09 13.28
CA ILE A 67 -1.53 2.42 12.58
C ILE A 67 -0.19 2.71 13.25
N ARG A 68 0.55 1.65 13.53
CA ARG A 68 1.86 1.66 14.19
C ARG A 68 2.88 0.90 13.37
N GLU A 69 4.16 1.16 13.61
CA GLU A 69 5.27 0.39 13.08
C GLU A 69 5.06 -1.13 13.31
N GLY A 70 5.39 -1.94 12.31
CA GLY A 70 5.23 -3.39 12.33
C GLY A 70 3.82 -3.88 12.01
N GLN A 71 2.82 -3.00 11.88
CA GLN A 71 1.46 -3.41 11.55
C GLN A 71 1.38 -3.85 10.07
N ARG A 72 0.91 -5.08 9.84
CA ARG A 72 0.58 -5.58 8.50
C ARG A 72 -0.76 -5.04 8.03
N LEU A 73 -0.81 -4.53 6.80
CA LEU A 73 -1.98 -3.85 6.24
C LEU A 73 -2.30 -4.35 4.83
N PHE A 74 -3.57 -4.21 4.47
CA PHE A 74 -4.07 -4.20 3.10
C PHE A 74 -4.50 -2.77 2.76
N ILE A 75 -3.94 -2.22 1.68
CA ILE A 75 -4.18 -0.86 1.20
C ILE A 75 -4.71 -0.91 -0.22
N VAL A 76 -5.81 -0.19 -0.48
CA VAL A 76 -6.29 0.09 -1.84
C VAL A 76 -6.32 1.60 -2.05
N GLY A 77 -5.85 2.06 -3.21
CA GLY A 77 -5.80 3.48 -3.52
C GLY A 77 -5.36 3.77 -4.94
N THR A 78 -4.68 4.90 -5.12
CA THR A 78 -4.11 5.32 -6.41
C THR A 78 -2.62 5.61 -6.29
N LEU A 79 -1.88 5.42 -7.38
CA LEU A 79 -0.47 5.81 -7.45
C LEU A 79 -0.35 7.21 -8.04
N ASN A 80 0.21 8.15 -7.28
CA ASN A 80 0.24 9.57 -7.66
C ASN A 80 1.68 10.08 -7.73
N LYS A 81 2.04 10.70 -8.86
CA LYS A 81 3.28 11.46 -8.98
C LYS A 81 3.05 12.89 -8.48
N GLU A 82 3.61 13.23 -7.34
CA GLU A 82 3.66 14.59 -6.84
C GLU A 82 4.94 15.29 -7.27
N SER A 83 4.91 16.61 -7.32
CA SER A 83 6.10 17.42 -7.54
C SER A 83 6.17 18.55 -6.54
N TYR A 84 7.36 18.83 -6.04
CA TYR A 84 7.61 19.92 -5.11
C TYR A 84 8.84 20.71 -5.54
N SER A 85 8.80 22.02 -5.27
CA SER A 85 9.91 22.92 -5.56
C SER A 85 10.87 22.89 -4.38
N THR A 86 12.13 22.57 -4.63
CA THR A 86 13.22 22.64 -3.66
C THR A 86 14.24 23.67 -4.13
N ARG A 87 15.20 24.00 -3.26
CA ARG A 87 16.28 24.96 -3.62
C ARG A 87 17.11 24.49 -4.82
N GLY A 88 17.16 23.17 -5.06
CA GLY A 88 17.91 22.56 -6.16
C GLY A 88 17.11 22.31 -7.43
N GLY A 89 15.80 22.58 -7.44
CA GLY A 89 14.94 22.36 -8.60
C GLY A 89 13.61 21.67 -8.25
N ARG A 90 12.98 21.06 -9.25
CA ARG A 90 11.73 20.32 -9.08
C ARG A 90 12.03 18.88 -8.74
N GLU A 91 11.60 18.43 -7.57
CA GLU A 91 11.68 17.04 -7.16
C GLU A 91 10.34 16.34 -7.40
N HIS A 92 10.41 15.04 -7.66
CA HIS A 92 9.25 14.21 -7.94
C HIS A 92 9.20 13.05 -6.97
N MET A 93 8.00 12.75 -6.48
CA MET A 93 7.78 11.64 -5.56
C MET A 93 6.53 10.88 -5.95
N THR A 94 6.63 9.56 -5.92
CA THR A 94 5.50 8.66 -6.16
C THR A 94 4.90 8.28 -4.82
N ILE A 95 3.64 8.61 -4.62
CA ILE A 95 2.92 8.44 -3.35
C ILE A 95 1.69 7.59 -3.61
N VAL A 96 1.48 6.58 -2.77
CA VAL A 96 0.21 5.85 -2.71
C VAL A 96 -0.80 6.70 -1.96
N LYS A 97 -1.87 7.13 -2.63
CA LYS A 97 -2.99 7.83 -1.99
C LYS A 97 -4.02 6.78 -1.57
N ALA A 98 -3.94 6.34 -0.32
CA ALA A 98 -4.83 5.31 0.20
C ALA A 98 -6.29 5.81 0.24
N LYS A 99 -7.20 4.95 -0.20
CA LYS A 99 -8.66 5.14 -0.17
C LYS A 99 -9.35 4.11 0.72
N TYR A 100 -8.65 3.02 1.04
CA TYR A 100 -9.08 1.96 1.94
C TYR A 100 -7.84 1.40 2.65
N ILE A 101 -7.97 1.12 3.94
CA ILE A 101 -6.93 0.49 4.76
C ILE A 101 -7.60 -0.52 5.69
N ARG A 102 -7.05 -1.72 5.75
CA ARG A 102 -7.43 -2.76 6.71
C ARG A 102 -6.19 -3.35 7.36
N LYS A 103 -6.27 -3.67 8.65
CA LYS A 103 -5.24 -4.45 9.35
C LYS A 103 -5.37 -5.92 8.99
N LEU A 104 -4.24 -6.58 8.75
CA LEU A 104 -4.20 -8.01 8.48
C LEU A 104 -3.52 -8.73 9.65
N ASP A 105 -4.07 -9.88 10.03
CA ASP A 105 -3.46 -10.77 11.03
C ASP A 105 -2.40 -11.71 10.44
N GLY A 106 -2.27 -11.75 9.11
CA GLY A 106 -1.34 -12.63 8.40
C GLY A 106 -1.07 -12.17 6.97
N ASN A 107 -0.30 -12.97 6.23
CA ASN A 107 -0.06 -12.72 4.81
C ASN A 107 -1.29 -13.15 4.01
N LEU A 108 -1.87 -12.22 3.25
CA LEU A 108 -3.09 -12.45 2.50
C LEU A 108 -2.93 -13.55 1.44
N LEU A 109 -1.73 -13.64 0.83
CA LEU A 109 -1.45 -14.56 -0.27
C LEU A 109 -1.00 -15.94 0.19
N ASP A 110 -0.69 -16.13 1.48
CA ASP A 110 -0.14 -17.39 1.98
C ASP A 110 -1.11 -18.56 1.78
N GLY A 111 -0.62 -19.60 1.11
CA GLY A 111 -1.40 -20.79 0.72
C GLY A 111 -2.58 -20.53 -0.22
N ARG A 112 -2.76 -19.30 -0.69
CA ARG A 112 -3.90 -18.87 -1.53
C ARG A 112 -3.52 -18.54 -2.97
N MET A 113 -2.24 -18.55 -3.30
CA MET A 113 -1.74 -18.17 -4.62
C MET A 113 -0.38 -18.82 -4.88
N ASP A 114 -0.11 -19.20 -6.13
CA ASP A 114 1.21 -19.66 -6.54
C ASP A 114 2.19 -18.48 -6.63
N LEU A 115 3.12 -18.42 -5.68
CA LEU A 115 4.11 -17.35 -5.58
C LEU A 115 5.22 -17.45 -6.63
N GLU A 116 5.37 -18.59 -7.33
CA GLU A 116 6.31 -18.67 -8.45
C GLU A 116 5.81 -17.88 -9.65
N VAL A 117 4.49 -17.89 -9.91
CA VAL A 117 3.87 -17.09 -10.98
C VAL A 117 4.05 -15.59 -10.75
N LEU A 118 4.08 -15.13 -9.49
CA LEU A 118 4.38 -13.73 -9.16
C LEU A 118 5.75 -13.25 -9.63
N LYS A 119 6.70 -14.15 -9.89
CA LYS A 119 8.05 -13.82 -10.37
C LYS A 119 8.11 -13.69 -11.90
N GLU A 120 7.08 -14.13 -12.60
CA GLU A 120 7.04 -14.09 -14.07
C GLU A 120 6.73 -12.68 -14.57
N ASP A 121 7.29 -12.32 -15.74
CA ASP A 121 7.06 -11.01 -16.38
C ASP A 121 5.69 -10.91 -17.05
N ASN A 122 5.01 -12.05 -17.27
CA ASN A 122 3.73 -12.12 -17.99
C ASN A 122 2.72 -12.98 -17.23
N TRP A 123 1.94 -12.35 -16.36
CA TRP A 123 0.93 -13.06 -15.58
C TRP A 123 -0.23 -13.55 -16.46
N PRO A 124 -0.60 -14.83 -16.37
CA PRO A 124 -1.75 -15.36 -17.07
C PRO A 124 -3.04 -14.73 -16.53
N ALA A 125 -4.09 -14.68 -17.36
CA ALA A 125 -5.34 -14.04 -16.96
C ALA A 125 -5.96 -14.74 -15.74
N GLU A 126 -5.84 -16.06 -15.66
CA GLU A 126 -6.30 -16.90 -14.56
C GLU A 126 -5.69 -16.47 -13.23
N PHE A 127 -4.41 -16.13 -13.23
CA PHE A 127 -3.71 -15.60 -12.05
C PHE A 127 -4.25 -14.22 -11.64
N LEU A 128 -4.53 -13.35 -12.61
CA LEU A 128 -5.17 -12.05 -12.34
C LEU A 128 -6.58 -12.21 -11.76
N HIS A 129 -7.35 -13.18 -12.26
CA HIS A 129 -8.67 -13.50 -11.73
C HIS A 129 -8.59 -13.98 -10.28
N GLU A 130 -7.70 -14.92 -9.98
CA GLU A 130 -7.44 -15.41 -8.62
C GLU A 130 -7.02 -14.26 -7.69
N ALA A 131 -6.12 -13.39 -8.13
CA ALA A 131 -5.71 -12.21 -7.36
C ALA A 131 -6.91 -11.30 -7.04
N VAL A 132 -7.76 -11.03 -8.02
CA VAL A 132 -8.98 -10.22 -7.82
C VAL A 132 -9.96 -10.91 -6.87
N GLU A 133 -10.12 -12.22 -6.93
CA GLU A 133 -10.98 -12.98 -6.01
C GLU A 133 -10.46 -12.93 -4.57
N ILE A 134 -9.16 -13.10 -4.36
CA ILE A 134 -8.52 -12.97 -3.03
C ILE A 134 -8.73 -11.55 -2.49
N LEU A 135 -8.49 -10.53 -3.31
CA LEU A 135 -8.70 -9.13 -2.92
C LEU A 135 -10.18 -8.84 -2.64
N SER A 136 -11.11 -9.44 -3.40
CA SER A 136 -12.54 -9.32 -3.17
C SER A 136 -12.97 -9.96 -1.85
N GLY A 137 -12.46 -11.16 -1.54
CA GLY A 137 -12.66 -11.81 -0.24
C GLY A 137 -12.09 -10.97 0.91
N ALA A 138 -10.90 -10.39 0.71
CA ALA A 138 -10.28 -9.49 1.67
C ALA A 138 -11.07 -8.19 1.94
N LEU A 139 -11.99 -7.81 1.04
CA LEU A 139 -12.88 -6.65 1.19
C LEU A 139 -14.22 -7.03 1.83
N SER A 140 -14.63 -8.31 1.75
CA SER A 140 -15.91 -8.81 2.27
C SER A 140 -15.80 -9.37 3.69
N GLU A 141 -14.60 -9.74 4.13
CA GLU A 141 -14.30 -9.98 5.55
C GLU A 141 -14.55 -8.68 6.32
N GLU A 142 -15.63 -8.64 7.11
CA GLU A 142 -15.94 -7.48 7.97
C GLU A 142 -14.70 -7.13 8.80
N SER A 143 -14.24 -5.89 8.65
CA SER A 143 -13.32 -5.31 9.61
C SER A 143 -14.01 -5.38 10.97
N VAL A 144 -13.48 -6.19 11.88
CA VAL A 144 -13.83 -6.11 13.31
C VAL A 144 -13.33 -4.74 13.77
N VAL A 145 -14.19 -3.74 13.66
CA VAL A 145 -14.04 -2.44 14.31
C VAL A 145 -15.16 -2.33 15.32
#